data_AF-A0A1V2Q8C5-F1
#
_entry.id   AF-A0A1V2Q8C5-F1
#
_cell.length_a   1.000
_cell.length_b   1.000
_cell.length_c   1.000
_cell.angle_alpha   90.00
_cell.angle_beta   90.00
_cell.angle_gamma   90.00
#
_symmetry.space_group_name_H-M   'P 1'
#
loop_
_entity.id
_entity.type
_entity.pdbx_description
1 polymer ?
#
loop_
_entity_poly.entity_id
_entity_poly.type
_entity_poly.pdbx_seq_one_letter_code
_entity_poly.pdbx_strand_id
1 'polypeptide(L)'
;MRVRPMIACVGLLAAALVAVASSTAQAAPTRYEAETSPAVCSGTIDSNWSGYTGSGFCNGANATSGYAQFTVNASAAGTATLGVRFANGATTARPANLVVNGSTVQTPSFEGTGAWSTWVTKTLSVSVNAGSNTIRLNPTTAAGLPNIDYLDFEVGGTPQPQPPGGIVGWATQAGGTTGGAGGPTVTVSSFADFRTQAQASGARTILINGMLSGSGTVEISANKTIRGVGANSGISGTTLNIEDMSPANVIIQNLNIRGVPGSDAIQIESATHVWIDHNTMSSTIEDNPDFYDGMLDITHAADYVTVSWNVIRNHWKTSLVGHSDGNGGEDRGHLRVTYHHNWFDRTFERSPRVRFGETVHVFNNYYSNVNNNSSSYAIASLMDAGLLVEGNVFENVQQACWSASGYADSDPGRLVARNNSLTNSGPCETNGTVAAVPYGYTADNVGTVKASVTTGAGTGKL
;
A
#
# COMPACT_ATOMS: atom_id res chain seq x y z
N MET A 1 -19.72 -4.36 78.61
CA MET A 1 -20.44 -4.03 77.36
C MET A 1 -19.67 -2.95 76.62
N ARG A 2 -19.60 -3.05 75.27
CA ARG A 2 -18.99 -2.12 74.27
C ARG A 2 -17.57 -2.43 73.74
N VAL A 3 -17.54 -3.35 72.77
CA VAL A 3 -17.05 -3.28 71.36
C VAL A 3 -15.93 -2.29 70.94
N ARG A 4 -14.74 -2.86 70.61
CA ARG A 4 -13.81 -2.75 69.41
C ARG A 4 -13.50 -1.37 68.74
N PRO A 5 -12.27 -1.13 68.17
CA PRO A 5 -11.80 -1.86 66.97
C PRO A 5 -10.29 -2.20 66.84
N MET A 6 -10.04 -3.26 66.06
CA MET A 6 -8.77 -3.71 65.49
C MET A 6 -8.58 -3.04 64.12
N ILE A 7 -7.39 -2.54 63.83
CA ILE A 7 -6.98 -2.05 62.51
C ILE A 7 -6.38 -3.22 61.73
N ALA A 8 -6.90 -3.49 60.52
CA ALA A 8 -6.36 -4.47 59.58
C ALA A 8 -5.63 -3.73 58.44
N CYS A 9 -4.34 -4.02 58.25
CA CYS A 9 -3.59 -3.65 57.06
C CYS A 9 -3.90 -4.64 55.94
N VAL A 10 -4.40 -4.15 54.80
CA VAL A 10 -4.49 -4.93 53.55
C VAL A 10 -3.47 -4.35 52.58
N GLY A 11 -2.42 -5.12 52.28
CA GLY A 11 -1.50 -4.84 51.18
C GLY A 11 -2.11 -5.31 49.87
N LEU A 12 -2.28 -4.39 48.92
CA LEU A 12 -2.64 -4.73 47.54
C LEU A 12 -1.38 -5.16 46.77
N LEU A 13 -1.30 -6.42 46.37
CA LEU A 13 -0.41 -6.85 45.28
C LEU A 13 -1.14 -6.67 43.95
N ALA A 14 -0.67 -5.76 43.10
CA ALA A 14 -1.09 -5.67 41.71
C ALA A 14 -0.15 -6.54 40.85
N ALA A 15 -0.66 -7.66 40.33
CA ALA A 15 0.03 -8.46 39.33
C ALA A 15 -0.17 -7.81 37.95
N ALA A 16 0.92 -7.33 37.35
CA ALA A 16 0.91 -6.86 35.96
C ALA A 16 0.86 -8.06 35.02
N LEU A 17 -0.26 -8.24 34.31
CA LEU A 17 -0.38 -9.20 33.21
C LEU A 17 0.34 -8.60 31.99
N VAL A 18 1.53 -9.10 31.67
CA VAL A 18 2.20 -8.80 30.40
C VAL A 18 1.52 -9.65 29.31
N ALA A 19 0.69 -9.02 28.48
CA ALA A 19 0.15 -9.65 27.28
C ALA A 19 1.29 -9.79 26.26
N VAL A 20 1.82 -11.00 26.11
CA VAL A 20 2.77 -11.34 25.06
C VAL A 20 1.98 -11.46 23.75
N ALA A 21 2.04 -10.44 22.91
CA ALA A 21 1.47 -10.51 21.57
C ALA A 21 2.18 -11.62 20.78
N SER A 22 1.47 -12.71 20.50
CA SER A 22 1.97 -13.79 19.66
C SER A 22 1.95 -13.29 18.21
N SER A 23 3.12 -12.99 17.64
CA SER A 23 3.21 -12.77 16.19
C SER A 23 2.92 -14.10 15.49
N THR A 24 1.78 -14.20 14.82
CA THR A 24 1.49 -15.33 13.94
C THR A 24 2.49 -15.27 12.78
N ALA A 25 3.38 -16.25 12.69
CA ALA A 25 4.25 -16.41 11.54
C ALA A 25 3.37 -16.58 10.28
N GLN A 26 3.45 -15.64 9.34
CA GLN A 26 2.73 -15.73 8.07
C GLN A 26 3.51 -16.66 7.14
N ALA A 27 2.89 -17.77 6.76
CA ALA A 27 3.47 -18.76 5.86
C ALA A 27 3.59 -18.18 4.44
N ALA A 28 4.65 -18.55 3.71
CA ALA A 28 4.76 -18.28 2.28
C ALA A 28 3.54 -18.85 1.52
N PRO A 29 3.18 -18.29 0.34
CA PRO A 29 2.13 -18.85 -0.50
C PRO A 29 2.34 -20.35 -0.67
N THR A 30 1.29 -21.13 -0.45
CA THR A 30 1.32 -22.57 -0.67
C THR A 30 1.11 -22.83 -2.15
N ARG A 31 2.11 -23.44 -2.80
CA ARG A 31 2.00 -23.85 -4.20
C ARG A 31 1.22 -25.15 -4.34
N TYR A 32 0.34 -25.18 -5.33
CA TYR A 32 -0.36 -26.37 -5.80
C TYR A 32 -0.04 -26.56 -7.29
N GLU A 33 0.85 -27.50 -7.59
CA GLU A 33 1.19 -27.89 -8.97
C GLU A 33 -0.04 -28.50 -9.66
N ALA A 34 -0.34 -28.12 -10.90
CA ALA A 34 -1.57 -28.51 -11.60
C ALA A 34 -1.63 -30.00 -11.93
N GLU A 35 -0.48 -30.67 -11.94
CA GLU A 35 -0.31 -32.09 -12.22
C GLU A 35 -0.30 -32.98 -10.99
N THR A 36 -0.29 -32.41 -9.79
CA THR A 36 -0.19 -33.17 -8.54
C THR A 36 -1.47 -33.06 -7.71
N SER A 37 -1.96 -34.19 -7.21
CA SER A 37 -3.07 -34.22 -6.26
C SER A 37 -2.78 -33.29 -5.06
N PRO A 38 -3.71 -32.42 -4.66
CA PRO A 38 -5.16 -32.52 -4.90
C PRO A 38 -5.67 -31.68 -6.08
N ALA A 39 -4.82 -31.29 -7.03
CA ALA A 39 -5.26 -30.70 -8.29
C ALA A 39 -5.85 -31.77 -9.24
N VAL A 40 -6.76 -31.33 -10.12
CA VAL A 40 -7.40 -32.14 -11.15
C VAL A 40 -7.39 -31.34 -12.45
N CYS A 41 -6.75 -31.90 -13.46
CA CYS A 41 -6.83 -31.43 -14.85
C CYS A 41 -7.85 -32.27 -15.60
N SER A 42 -8.79 -31.64 -16.30
CA SER A 42 -9.76 -32.37 -17.13
C SER A 42 -9.20 -32.80 -18.50
N GLY A 43 -7.97 -32.40 -18.82
CA GLY A 43 -7.26 -32.74 -20.04
C GLY A 43 -6.10 -33.69 -19.77
N THR A 44 -4.93 -33.40 -20.31
CA THR A 44 -3.70 -34.17 -20.07
C THR A 44 -2.73 -33.40 -19.19
N ILE A 45 -1.87 -34.14 -18.50
CA ILE A 45 -0.65 -33.58 -17.93
C ILE A 45 0.44 -33.74 -18.98
N ASP A 46 0.93 -32.61 -19.47
CA ASP A 46 1.95 -32.56 -20.51
C ASP A 46 3.27 -32.00 -19.92
N SER A 47 4.37 -32.24 -20.63
CA SER A 47 5.71 -31.81 -20.25
C SER A 47 6.55 -31.36 -21.45
N ASN A 48 5.90 -31.07 -22.57
CA ASN A 48 6.50 -30.85 -23.89
C ASN A 48 6.87 -29.39 -24.19
N TRP A 49 6.55 -28.45 -23.30
CA TRP A 49 7.03 -27.07 -23.34
C TRP A 49 8.04 -26.83 -22.22
N SER A 50 9.09 -26.04 -22.42
CA SER A 50 10.04 -25.72 -21.35
C SER A 50 9.48 -24.63 -20.42
N GLY A 51 10.02 -24.54 -19.20
CA GLY A 51 9.79 -23.42 -18.28
C GLY A 51 8.65 -23.60 -17.26
N TYR A 52 7.93 -24.72 -17.27
CA TYR A 52 6.97 -25.12 -16.21
C TYR A 52 7.70 -25.54 -14.92
N THR A 53 6.99 -25.73 -13.81
CA THR A 53 7.52 -26.27 -12.54
C THR A 53 7.00 -27.67 -12.26
N GLY A 54 7.60 -28.36 -11.29
CA GLY A 54 7.20 -29.74 -10.99
C GLY A 54 7.53 -30.71 -12.13
N SER A 55 6.60 -31.62 -12.40
CA SER A 55 6.76 -32.74 -13.36
C SER A 55 6.00 -32.55 -14.67
N GLY A 56 5.14 -31.54 -14.76
CA GLY A 56 4.37 -31.21 -15.95
C GLY A 56 3.47 -30.01 -15.72
N PHE A 57 2.48 -29.82 -16.59
CA PHE A 57 1.46 -28.79 -16.47
C PHE A 57 0.12 -29.33 -16.99
N CYS A 58 -0.99 -28.73 -16.57
CA CYS A 58 -2.31 -29.06 -17.07
C CYS A 58 -2.52 -28.46 -18.47
N ASN A 59 -2.62 -29.31 -19.48
CA ASN A 59 -3.14 -28.99 -20.79
C ASN A 59 -4.65 -29.31 -20.81
N GLY A 60 -5.47 -28.30 -20.51
CA GLY A 60 -6.92 -28.46 -20.45
C GLY A 60 -7.53 -28.81 -21.81
N ALA A 61 -8.64 -29.55 -21.81
CA ALA A 61 -9.35 -29.85 -23.05
C ALA A 61 -9.78 -28.56 -23.78
N ASN A 62 -9.62 -28.53 -25.11
CA ASN A 62 -10.11 -27.44 -25.98
C ASN A 62 -11.63 -27.52 -26.12
N ALA A 63 -12.34 -27.25 -25.03
CA ALA A 63 -13.79 -27.27 -24.94
C ALA A 63 -14.24 -26.41 -23.75
N THR A 64 -15.47 -25.91 -23.79
CA THR A 64 -16.11 -25.21 -22.64
C THR A 64 -16.35 -26.14 -21.44
N SER A 65 -16.31 -27.46 -21.65
CA SER A 65 -16.38 -28.47 -20.59
C SER A 65 -15.04 -28.79 -19.95
N GLY A 66 -13.93 -28.23 -20.45
CA GLY A 66 -12.61 -28.39 -19.84
C GLY A 66 -12.54 -27.72 -18.46
N TYR A 67 -11.61 -28.10 -17.60
CA TYR A 67 -11.32 -27.39 -16.37
C TYR A 67 -9.95 -27.76 -15.78
N ALA A 68 -9.42 -26.87 -14.95
CA ALA A 68 -8.40 -27.15 -13.95
C ALA A 68 -8.99 -26.82 -12.58
N GLN A 69 -8.93 -27.75 -11.63
CA GLN A 69 -9.41 -27.55 -10.27
C GLN A 69 -8.29 -27.82 -9.27
N PHE A 70 -8.15 -26.94 -8.29
CA PHE A 70 -7.25 -27.08 -7.16
C PHE A 70 -8.09 -27.21 -5.88
N THR A 71 -7.67 -28.10 -4.98
CA THR A 71 -8.20 -28.14 -3.62
C THR A 71 -7.18 -27.52 -2.69
N VAL A 72 -7.51 -26.37 -2.12
CA VAL A 72 -6.61 -25.58 -1.29
C VAL A 72 -7.10 -25.57 0.15
N ASN A 73 -6.19 -25.45 1.11
CA ASN A 73 -6.54 -25.37 2.52
C ASN A 73 -6.24 -23.98 3.08
N ALA A 74 -7.26 -23.35 3.67
CA ALA A 74 -7.20 -22.05 4.28
C ALA A 74 -7.17 -22.17 5.82
N SER A 75 -6.17 -21.59 6.46
CA SER A 75 -6.05 -21.61 7.94
C SER A 75 -7.21 -20.87 8.65
N ALA A 76 -7.83 -19.92 7.97
CA ALA A 76 -9.02 -19.19 8.40
C ALA A 76 -9.89 -18.83 7.18
N ALA A 77 -11.17 -18.50 7.42
CA ALA A 77 -12.01 -17.94 6.37
C ALA A 77 -11.50 -16.53 6.04
N GLY A 78 -11.48 -16.17 4.76
CA GLY A 78 -11.16 -14.82 4.34
C GLY A 78 -10.82 -14.69 2.87
N THR A 79 -10.07 -13.66 2.48
CA THR A 79 -9.64 -13.50 1.09
C THR A 79 -8.32 -14.19 0.91
N ALA A 80 -8.29 -15.04 -0.11
CA ALA A 80 -7.07 -15.62 -0.62
C ALA A 80 -6.60 -14.88 -1.87
N THR A 81 -5.29 -14.71 -1.97
CA THR A 81 -4.62 -14.35 -3.22
C THR A 81 -4.26 -15.62 -3.97
N LEU A 82 -4.64 -15.67 -5.25
CA LEU A 82 -4.36 -16.73 -6.19
C LEU A 82 -3.33 -16.25 -7.21
N GLY A 83 -2.18 -16.89 -7.30
CA GLY A 83 -1.23 -16.72 -8.40
C GLY A 83 -1.38 -17.87 -9.39
N VAL A 84 -2.15 -17.68 -10.47
CA VAL A 84 -2.31 -18.69 -11.53
C VAL A 84 -1.19 -18.52 -12.54
N ARG A 85 -0.22 -19.43 -12.58
CA ARG A 85 0.82 -19.42 -13.63
C ARG A 85 0.33 -20.17 -14.86
N PHE A 86 0.39 -19.52 -16.01
CA PHE A 86 -0.16 -20.05 -17.25
C PHE A 86 0.70 -19.69 -18.48
N ALA A 87 0.52 -20.46 -19.55
CA ALA A 87 1.04 -20.16 -20.88
C ALA A 87 -0.07 -20.25 -21.93
N ASN A 88 -0.17 -19.23 -22.78
CA ASN A 88 -1.10 -19.18 -23.90
C ASN A 88 -0.33 -18.80 -25.17
N GLY A 89 0.15 -19.78 -25.92
CA GLY A 89 0.90 -19.51 -27.15
C GLY A 89 0.05 -19.03 -28.33
N ALA A 90 -1.27 -18.90 -28.16
CA ALA A 90 -2.15 -18.30 -29.17
C ALA A 90 -2.16 -16.76 -29.08
N THR A 91 -2.63 -16.10 -30.13
CA THR A 91 -2.84 -14.64 -30.16
C THR A 91 -4.18 -14.23 -29.58
N THR A 92 -5.12 -15.16 -29.39
CA THR A 92 -6.45 -14.91 -28.82
C THR A 92 -6.48 -15.29 -27.35
N ALA A 93 -7.14 -14.45 -26.54
CA ALA A 93 -7.34 -14.71 -25.13
C ALA A 93 -8.19 -15.96 -24.89
N ARG A 94 -7.91 -16.67 -23.79
CA ARG A 94 -8.64 -17.85 -23.33
C ARG A 94 -9.33 -17.55 -21.99
N PRO A 95 -10.48 -16.86 -21.96
CA PRO A 95 -11.15 -16.51 -20.71
C PRO A 95 -11.75 -17.73 -20.00
N ALA A 96 -11.83 -17.65 -18.67
CA ALA A 96 -12.41 -18.69 -17.84
C ALA A 96 -13.24 -18.11 -16.70
N ASN A 97 -14.36 -18.75 -16.36
CA ASN A 97 -15.06 -18.56 -15.10
C ASN A 97 -14.19 -19.14 -13.97
N LEU A 98 -13.82 -18.29 -13.03
CA LEU A 98 -13.24 -18.67 -11.75
C LEU A 98 -14.36 -19.07 -10.80
N VAL A 99 -14.42 -20.36 -10.47
CA VAL A 99 -15.42 -20.98 -9.62
C VAL A 99 -14.79 -21.33 -8.28
N VAL A 100 -15.31 -20.75 -7.20
CA VAL A 100 -14.87 -21.03 -5.83
C VAL A 100 -16.00 -21.70 -5.07
N ASN A 101 -15.73 -22.87 -4.49
CA ASN A 101 -16.72 -23.68 -3.75
C ASN A 101 -18.04 -23.89 -4.50
N GLY A 102 -17.96 -24.06 -5.82
CA GLY A 102 -19.11 -24.30 -6.70
C GLY A 102 -19.79 -23.03 -7.26
N SER A 103 -19.40 -21.83 -6.82
CA SER A 103 -19.96 -20.56 -7.33
C SER A 103 -18.96 -19.82 -8.21
N THR A 104 -19.39 -19.37 -9.39
CA THR A 104 -18.58 -18.45 -10.21
C THR A 104 -18.44 -17.11 -9.50
N VAL A 105 -17.20 -16.70 -9.22
CA VAL A 105 -16.89 -15.45 -8.52
C VAL A 105 -16.31 -14.38 -9.44
N GLN A 106 -15.61 -14.77 -10.51
CA GLN A 106 -15.00 -13.86 -11.50
C GLN A 106 -14.89 -14.56 -12.86
N THR A 107 -14.62 -13.80 -13.93
CA THR A 107 -14.33 -14.34 -15.26
C THR A 107 -13.02 -13.75 -15.82
N PRO A 108 -11.84 -14.16 -15.28
CA PRO A 108 -10.55 -13.69 -15.79
C PRO A 108 -10.31 -14.05 -17.26
N SER A 109 -9.77 -13.08 -18.01
CA SER A 109 -9.23 -13.30 -19.35
C SER A 109 -7.76 -13.71 -19.29
N PHE A 110 -7.35 -14.76 -20.02
CA PHE A 110 -5.95 -15.20 -20.11
C PHE A 110 -5.37 -14.89 -21.49
N GLU A 111 -4.67 -13.77 -21.59
CA GLU A 111 -4.10 -13.24 -22.85
C GLU A 111 -2.99 -14.12 -23.43
N GLY A 112 -2.65 -13.89 -24.70
CA GLY A 112 -1.51 -14.56 -25.33
C GLY A 112 -0.18 -14.22 -24.63
N THR A 113 0.61 -15.23 -24.28
CA THR A 113 1.93 -15.09 -23.66
C THR A 113 3.07 -15.07 -24.68
N GLY A 114 2.75 -15.12 -25.98
CA GLY A 114 3.71 -15.08 -27.09
C GLY A 114 4.25 -16.45 -27.51
N ALA A 115 4.42 -17.38 -26.57
CA ALA A 115 4.79 -18.77 -26.85
C ALA A 115 4.27 -19.72 -25.76
N TRP A 116 4.07 -20.99 -26.10
CA TRP A 116 3.65 -22.01 -25.14
C TRP A 116 4.73 -22.38 -24.09
N SER A 117 5.98 -21.97 -24.32
CA SER A 117 7.08 -22.03 -23.35
C SER A 117 7.27 -20.74 -22.54
N THR A 118 6.43 -19.72 -22.79
CA THR A 118 6.48 -18.44 -22.05
C THR A 118 5.36 -18.41 -21.04
N TRP A 119 5.74 -18.47 -19.76
CA TRP A 119 4.84 -18.58 -18.64
C TRP A 119 4.74 -17.24 -17.90
N VAL A 120 3.51 -16.82 -17.63
CA VAL A 120 3.23 -15.61 -16.85
C VAL A 120 2.27 -15.93 -15.72
N THR A 121 2.30 -15.16 -14.64
CA THR A 121 1.40 -15.35 -13.51
C THR A 121 0.30 -14.29 -13.54
N LYS A 122 -0.96 -14.75 -13.45
CA LYS A 122 -2.13 -13.90 -13.24
C LYS A 122 -2.56 -13.96 -11.78
N THR A 123 -2.56 -12.82 -11.13
CA THR A 123 -3.00 -12.69 -9.73
C THR A 123 -4.49 -12.40 -9.66
N LEU A 124 -5.22 -13.15 -8.83
CA LEU A 124 -6.66 -13.02 -8.60
C LEU A 124 -6.93 -13.04 -7.10
N SER A 125 -7.97 -12.36 -6.63
CA SER A 125 -8.38 -12.38 -5.22
C SER A 125 -9.74 -13.03 -5.08
N VAL A 126 -9.92 -13.97 -4.15
CA VAL A 126 -11.18 -14.69 -3.94
C VAL A 126 -11.50 -14.88 -2.46
N SER A 127 -12.78 -14.91 -2.10
CA SER A 127 -13.20 -15.31 -0.76
C SER A 127 -13.20 -16.83 -0.60
N VAL A 128 -12.64 -17.31 0.51
CA VAL A 128 -12.53 -18.71 0.90
C VAL A 128 -13.07 -18.94 2.30
N ASN A 129 -13.59 -20.14 2.56
CA ASN A 129 -13.98 -20.61 3.88
C ASN A 129 -12.74 -21.06 4.67
N ALA A 130 -12.84 -21.14 6.00
CA ALA A 130 -11.82 -21.83 6.79
C ALA A 130 -11.79 -23.32 6.39
N GLY A 131 -10.61 -23.90 6.30
CA GLY A 131 -10.39 -25.28 5.88
C GLY A 131 -10.35 -25.44 4.35
N SER A 132 -10.91 -26.55 3.86
CA SER A 132 -10.79 -26.93 2.45
C SER A 132 -11.69 -26.07 1.53
N ASN A 133 -11.12 -25.63 0.41
CA ASN A 133 -11.81 -24.88 -0.63
C ASN A 133 -11.47 -25.45 -2.01
N THR A 134 -12.42 -25.41 -2.93
CA THR A 134 -12.17 -25.75 -4.34
C THR A 134 -12.04 -24.48 -5.16
N ILE A 135 -10.94 -24.35 -5.92
CA ILE A 135 -10.68 -23.28 -6.87
C ILE A 135 -10.66 -23.89 -8.26
N ARG A 136 -11.62 -23.56 -9.12
CA ARG A 136 -11.76 -24.17 -10.45
C ARG A 136 -11.80 -23.10 -11.53
N LEU A 137 -11.07 -23.33 -12.62
CA LEU A 137 -11.11 -22.53 -13.83
C LEU A 137 -11.94 -23.27 -14.89
N ASN A 138 -13.04 -22.68 -15.33
CA ASN A 138 -13.92 -23.21 -16.37
C ASN A 138 -13.83 -22.31 -17.62
N PRO A 139 -13.25 -22.75 -18.74
CA PRO A 139 -13.14 -21.95 -19.94
C PRO A 139 -14.52 -21.56 -20.47
N THR A 140 -14.66 -20.32 -20.92
CA THR A 140 -15.94 -19.80 -21.45
C THR A 140 -16.03 -19.90 -22.97
N THR A 141 -14.98 -20.39 -23.64
CA THR A 141 -14.93 -20.56 -25.09
C THR A 141 -14.53 -21.98 -25.47
N ALA A 142 -14.83 -22.37 -26.72
CA ALA A 142 -14.44 -23.68 -27.27
C ALA A 142 -12.91 -23.85 -27.39
N ALA A 143 -12.12 -22.78 -27.26
CA ALA A 143 -10.67 -22.87 -27.26
C ALA A 143 -10.11 -23.51 -25.98
N GLY A 144 -10.90 -23.66 -24.91
CA GLY A 144 -10.44 -24.23 -23.65
C GLY A 144 -9.58 -23.27 -22.82
N LEU A 145 -8.93 -23.82 -21.79
CA LEU A 145 -8.01 -23.07 -20.92
C LEU A 145 -6.65 -22.83 -21.61
N PRO A 146 -5.85 -21.84 -21.16
CA PRO A 146 -4.41 -21.89 -21.40
C PRO A 146 -3.77 -23.09 -20.70
N ASN A 147 -2.51 -23.38 -20.97
CA ASN A 147 -1.75 -24.33 -20.16
C ASN A 147 -1.61 -23.76 -18.75
N ILE A 148 -1.97 -24.53 -17.72
CA ILE A 148 -1.88 -24.12 -16.32
C ILE A 148 -0.75 -24.90 -15.65
N ASP A 149 0.23 -24.19 -15.14
CA ASP A 149 1.39 -24.78 -14.47
C ASP A 149 1.07 -25.04 -12.99
N TYR A 150 0.81 -23.98 -12.24
CA TYR A 150 0.46 -24.07 -10.82
C TYR A 150 -0.52 -22.99 -10.39
N LEU A 151 -1.05 -23.19 -9.18
CA LEU A 151 -1.74 -22.19 -8.38
C LEU A 151 -0.93 -21.92 -7.10
N ASP A 152 -0.39 -20.72 -6.96
CA ASP A 152 0.08 -20.22 -5.66
C ASP A 152 -1.13 -19.71 -4.89
N PHE A 153 -1.30 -20.17 -3.66
CA PHE A 153 -2.43 -19.85 -2.80
C PHE A 153 -1.95 -19.31 -1.47
N GLU A 154 -2.29 -18.05 -1.17
CA GLU A 154 -2.02 -17.43 0.12
C GLU A 154 -3.33 -16.96 0.73
N VAL A 155 -3.63 -17.42 1.94
CA VAL A 155 -4.71 -16.85 2.74
C VAL A 155 -4.14 -15.68 3.51
N GLY A 156 -4.50 -14.48 3.08
CA GLY A 156 -4.37 -13.31 3.95
C GLY A 156 -5.28 -13.53 5.14
N GLY A 157 -4.80 -13.29 6.36
CA GLY A 157 -5.69 -13.20 7.51
C GLY A 157 -6.78 -12.18 7.19
N THR A 158 -8.04 -12.63 7.09
CA THR A 158 -9.20 -11.87 6.59
C THR A 158 -9.03 -11.29 5.17
N PRO A 159 -10.11 -11.10 4.39
CA PRO A 159 -10.12 -9.98 3.45
C PRO A 159 -9.95 -8.73 4.31
N GLN A 160 -8.90 -7.95 4.10
CA GLN A 160 -9.18 -6.54 4.08
C GLN A 160 -9.42 -6.15 2.63
N PRO A 161 -10.46 -5.35 2.39
CA PRO A 161 -10.76 -4.87 1.06
C PRO A 161 -9.56 -4.01 0.62
N GLN A 162 -9.39 -3.76 -0.69
CA GLN A 162 -8.91 -2.42 -1.05
C GLN A 162 -9.65 -1.43 -0.13
N PRO A 163 -9.01 -0.37 0.39
CA PRO A 163 -9.70 0.70 1.11
C PRO A 163 -11.11 0.84 0.54
N PRO A 164 -12.20 0.70 1.31
CA PRO A 164 -13.52 0.46 0.73
C PRO A 164 -13.74 1.39 -0.48
N GLY A 165 -13.67 0.86 -1.72
CA GLY A 165 -13.72 1.66 -2.96
C GLY A 165 -12.49 1.69 -3.89
N GLY A 166 -11.35 1.09 -3.57
CA GLY A 166 -10.16 1.15 -4.45
C GLY A 166 -9.25 2.33 -4.14
N ILE A 167 -8.40 2.74 -5.09
CA ILE A 167 -7.68 4.00 -4.96
C ILE A 167 -8.68 5.16 -4.90
N VAL A 168 -8.55 6.05 -3.92
CA VAL A 168 -9.35 7.27 -3.78
C VAL A 168 -8.39 8.44 -3.71
N GLY A 169 -8.66 9.49 -4.47
CA GLY A 169 -7.81 10.66 -4.45
C GLY A 169 -7.35 11.10 -5.83
N TRP A 170 -6.38 12.00 -5.83
CA TRP A 170 -5.83 12.61 -7.04
C TRP A 170 -5.18 11.61 -8.00
N ALA A 171 -4.64 10.49 -7.50
CA ALA A 171 -4.09 9.44 -8.36
C ALA A 171 -5.16 8.67 -9.16
N THR A 172 -6.45 8.92 -8.93
CA THR A 172 -7.54 8.40 -9.78
C THR A 172 -7.86 9.28 -10.98
N GLN A 173 -7.39 10.53 -10.94
CA GLN A 173 -7.76 11.55 -11.91
C GLN A 173 -6.88 11.45 -13.15
N ALA A 174 -7.28 12.14 -14.23
CA ALA A 174 -6.48 12.33 -15.45
C ALA A 174 -5.90 11.06 -16.10
N GLY A 175 -6.57 9.91 -15.96
CA GLY A 175 -6.14 8.62 -16.51
C GLY A 175 -5.88 7.55 -15.45
N GLY A 176 -5.72 7.97 -14.19
CA GLY A 176 -5.61 7.07 -13.05
C GLY A 176 -4.24 6.40 -12.91
N THR A 177 -4.07 5.64 -11.83
CA THR A 177 -2.85 4.89 -11.52
C THR A 177 -3.15 3.40 -11.50
N THR A 178 -2.44 2.66 -12.35
CA THR A 178 -2.55 1.19 -12.52
C THR A 178 -1.23 0.46 -12.27
N GLY A 179 -0.12 1.18 -12.13
CA GLY A 179 1.19 0.62 -11.84
C GLY A 179 1.68 -0.32 -12.93
N GLY A 180 2.11 -1.51 -12.52
CA GLY A 180 2.62 -2.58 -13.38
C GLY A 180 1.55 -3.49 -13.98
N ALA A 181 0.26 -3.12 -13.90
CA ALA A 181 -0.83 -3.91 -14.45
C ALA A 181 -0.62 -4.19 -15.96
N GLY A 182 -0.95 -5.41 -16.38
CA GLY A 182 -0.73 -5.87 -17.77
C GLY A 182 0.71 -6.29 -18.08
N GLY A 183 1.67 -6.01 -17.19
CA GLY A 183 3.05 -6.48 -17.28
C GLY A 183 3.30 -7.83 -16.58
N PRO A 184 4.50 -8.42 -16.74
CA PRO A 184 4.91 -9.59 -15.98
C PRO A 184 4.91 -9.31 -14.46
N THR A 185 4.61 -10.34 -13.70
CA THR A 185 4.84 -10.37 -12.25
C THR A 185 6.14 -11.12 -11.96
N VAL A 186 7.03 -10.51 -11.20
CA VAL A 186 8.30 -11.09 -10.75
C VAL A 186 8.36 -11.06 -9.23
N THR A 187 8.99 -12.07 -8.62
CA THR A 187 9.27 -12.06 -7.18
C THR A 187 10.77 -11.92 -6.98
N VAL A 188 11.18 -10.95 -6.16
CA VAL A 188 12.59 -10.65 -5.88
C VAL A 188 12.87 -10.84 -4.39
N SER A 189 14.00 -11.45 -4.07
CA SER A 189 14.46 -11.67 -2.68
C SER A 189 15.87 -11.14 -2.45
N SER A 190 16.40 -10.36 -3.40
CA SER A 190 17.69 -9.69 -3.27
C SER A 190 17.58 -8.25 -3.75
N PHE A 191 18.37 -7.36 -3.15
CA PHE A 191 18.38 -5.96 -3.52
C PHE A 191 18.86 -5.72 -4.96
N ALA A 192 19.85 -6.50 -5.42
CA ALA A 192 20.36 -6.41 -6.78
C ALA A 192 19.27 -6.73 -7.82
N ASP A 193 18.51 -7.80 -7.62
CA ASP A 193 17.41 -8.16 -8.50
C ASP A 193 16.27 -7.14 -8.42
N PHE A 194 15.89 -6.69 -7.23
CA PHE A 194 14.92 -5.60 -7.07
C PHE A 194 15.30 -4.37 -7.91
N ARG A 195 16.53 -3.89 -7.76
CA ARG A 195 17.04 -2.75 -8.51
C ARG A 195 16.94 -2.97 -10.02
N THR A 196 17.37 -4.13 -10.50
CA THR A 196 17.25 -4.50 -11.92
C THR A 196 15.80 -4.46 -12.40
N GLN A 197 14.85 -5.02 -11.64
CA GLN A 197 13.44 -5.08 -12.05
C GLN A 197 12.76 -3.71 -12.00
N ALA A 198 13.09 -2.87 -11.02
CA ALA A 198 12.56 -1.52 -10.84
C ALA A 198 13.00 -0.57 -11.97
N GLN A 199 14.25 -0.69 -12.40
CA GLN A 199 14.83 0.11 -13.48
C GLN A 199 14.51 -0.41 -14.89
N ALA A 200 14.05 -1.66 -15.01
CA ALA A 200 13.78 -2.27 -16.31
C ALA A 200 12.54 -1.68 -16.98
N SER A 201 12.63 -1.50 -18.30
CA SER A 201 11.54 -0.98 -19.12
C SER A 201 10.29 -1.89 -19.12
N GLY A 202 9.16 -1.27 -19.50
CA GLY A 202 7.86 -1.93 -19.58
C GLY A 202 7.14 -2.04 -18.24
N ALA A 203 5.84 -2.34 -18.31
CA ALA A 203 5.03 -2.56 -17.11
C ALA A 203 5.55 -3.76 -16.32
N ARG A 204 5.64 -3.69 -15.00
CA ARG A 204 6.03 -4.84 -14.16
C ARG A 204 5.47 -4.75 -12.75
N THR A 205 4.92 -5.88 -12.27
CA THR A 205 4.62 -6.08 -10.86
C THR A 205 5.80 -6.78 -10.20
N ILE A 206 6.40 -6.14 -9.20
CA ILE A 206 7.60 -6.59 -8.49
C ILE A 206 7.19 -6.92 -7.07
N LEU A 207 7.15 -8.20 -6.75
CA LEU A 207 6.85 -8.73 -5.43
C LEU A 207 8.14 -8.84 -4.61
N ILE A 208 8.29 -7.99 -3.61
CA ILE A 208 9.43 -8.02 -2.67
C ILE A 208 9.17 -9.11 -1.65
N ASN A 209 10.01 -10.14 -1.59
CA ASN A 209 9.91 -11.21 -0.61
C ASN A 209 11.05 -11.11 0.42
N GLY A 210 10.70 -10.62 1.62
CA GLY A 210 11.65 -10.36 2.70
C GLY A 210 12.12 -8.91 2.76
N MET A 211 12.94 -8.61 3.78
CA MET A 211 13.53 -7.30 3.98
C MET A 211 14.81 -7.19 3.14
N LEU A 212 14.80 -6.34 2.12
CA LEU A 212 15.95 -6.09 1.27
C LEU A 212 16.80 -4.95 1.84
N SER A 213 18.10 -5.17 2.01
CA SER A 213 19.04 -4.13 2.40
C SER A 213 19.91 -3.73 1.23
N GLY A 214 19.99 -2.42 0.97
CA GLY A 214 20.72 -1.83 -0.14
C GLY A 214 21.46 -0.56 0.25
N SER A 215 21.93 0.16 -0.76
CA SER A 215 22.60 1.46 -0.63
C SER A 215 22.38 2.31 -1.88
N GLY A 216 22.49 3.64 -1.73
CA GLY A 216 22.32 4.61 -2.82
C GLY A 216 20.86 4.75 -3.25
N THR A 217 20.64 5.15 -4.50
CA THR A 217 19.31 5.37 -5.06
C THR A 217 18.90 4.20 -5.96
N VAL A 218 17.62 3.85 -5.96
CA VAL A 218 16.98 2.98 -6.95
C VAL A 218 16.02 3.82 -7.77
N GLU A 219 16.37 4.01 -9.04
CA GLU A 219 15.50 4.68 -10.01
C GLU A 219 14.32 3.76 -10.37
N ILE A 220 13.10 4.23 -10.13
CA ILE A 220 11.88 3.50 -10.48
C ILE A 220 11.40 4.01 -11.82
N SER A 221 11.54 3.20 -12.86
CA SER A 221 11.00 3.52 -14.18
C SER A 221 9.47 3.47 -14.21
N ALA A 222 8.84 4.04 -15.25
CA ALA A 222 7.39 4.07 -15.37
C ALA A 222 6.71 2.69 -15.36
N ASN A 223 5.43 2.66 -15.01
CA ASN A 223 4.55 1.48 -15.02
C ASN A 223 5.02 0.38 -14.06
N LYS A 224 5.17 0.70 -12.78
CA LYS A 224 5.63 -0.26 -11.76
C LYS A 224 4.63 -0.41 -10.64
N THR A 225 4.45 -1.66 -10.21
CA THR A 225 3.87 -1.96 -8.91
C THR A 225 4.94 -2.65 -8.09
N ILE A 226 5.46 -1.99 -7.06
CA ILE A 226 6.43 -2.57 -6.12
C ILE A 226 5.65 -2.91 -4.86
N ARG A 227 5.50 -4.20 -4.57
CA ARG A 227 4.64 -4.68 -3.50
C ARG A 227 5.34 -5.68 -2.59
N GLY A 228 5.24 -5.51 -1.28
CA GLY A 228 5.73 -6.52 -0.35
C GLY A 228 4.85 -7.76 -0.28
N VAL A 229 5.49 -8.94 -0.18
CA VAL A 229 4.86 -10.24 0.13
C VAL A 229 4.72 -10.38 1.65
N GLY A 230 3.49 -10.37 2.13
CA GLY A 230 3.20 -10.45 3.57
C GLY A 230 3.67 -9.24 4.39
N ALA A 231 3.65 -9.39 5.72
CA ALA A 231 3.88 -8.28 6.65
C ALA A 231 5.35 -7.89 6.86
N ASN A 232 6.29 -8.75 6.46
CA ASN A 232 7.73 -8.62 6.79
C ASN A 232 8.58 -8.17 5.60
N SER A 233 7.96 -7.92 4.45
CA SER A 233 8.67 -7.45 3.26
C SER A 233 8.95 -5.96 3.34
N GLY A 234 10.07 -5.54 2.77
CA GLY A 234 10.49 -4.15 2.90
C GLY A 234 11.84 -3.85 2.29
N ILE A 235 12.26 -2.60 2.44
CA ILE A 235 13.48 -2.05 1.88
C ILE A 235 14.16 -1.15 2.92
N SER A 236 15.48 -1.25 3.05
CA SER A 236 16.30 -0.38 3.89
C SER A 236 17.59 0.05 3.22
N GLY A 237 18.07 1.23 3.60
CA GLY A 237 19.39 1.76 3.21
C GLY A 237 19.44 2.40 1.83
N THR A 238 18.32 2.50 1.12
CA THR A 238 18.27 3.03 -0.24
C THR A 238 17.08 3.96 -0.43
N THR A 239 17.26 4.98 -1.25
CA THR A 239 16.21 5.91 -1.68
C THR A 239 15.45 5.31 -2.86
N LEU A 240 14.12 5.36 -2.81
CA LEU A 240 13.25 5.02 -3.94
C LEU A 240 12.92 6.30 -4.71
N ASN A 241 13.52 6.49 -5.88
CA ASN A 241 13.35 7.70 -6.68
C ASN A 241 12.38 7.47 -7.83
N ILE A 242 11.40 8.36 -7.97
CA ILE A 242 10.42 8.39 -9.07
C ILE A 242 10.48 9.80 -9.67
N GLU A 243 11.28 9.97 -10.72
CA GLU A 243 11.54 11.29 -11.30
C GLU A 243 11.23 11.42 -12.79
N ASP A 244 10.90 12.64 -13.25
CA ASP A 244 10.85 13.04 -14.66
C ASP A 244 9.94 12.18 -15.57
N MET A 245 8.76 11.79 -15.06
CA MET A 245 7.82 10.93 -15.78
C MET A 245 6.36 11.39 -15.63
N SER A 246 5.72 11.74 -16.74
CA SER A 246 4.30 12.11 -16.75
C SER A 246 3.54 11.40 -17.89
N PRO A 247 2.78 10.32 -17.60
CA PRO A 247 2.64 9.66 -16.30
C PRO A 247 3.83 8.76 -15.94
N ALA A 248 4.18 8.75 -14.66
CA ALA A 248 5.03 7.71 -14.06
C ALA A 248 4.24 6.41 -13.91
N ASN A 249 2.98 6.50 -13.45
CA ASN A 249 2.12 5.35 -13.22
C ASN A 249 2.79 4.31 -12.30
N VAL A 250 3.05 4.70 -11.05
CA VAL A 250 3.79 3.88 -10.08
C VAL A 250 2.95 3.62 -8.83
N ILE A 251 3.01 2.39 -8.33
CA ILE A 251 2.41 1.96 -7.05
C ILE A 251 3.52 1.41 -6.16
N ILE A 252 3.66 1.95 -4.94
CA ILE A 252 4.51 1.42 -3.87
C ILE A 252 3.59 0.96 -2.75
N GLN A 253 3.57 -0.35 -2.48
CA GLN A 253 2.55 -0.93 -1.62
C GLN A 253 3.07 -1.97 -0.64
N ASN A 254 2.56 -1.96 0.60
CA ASN A 254 2.81 -3.05 1.56
C ASN A 254 4.29 -3.32 1.85
N LEU A 255 5.07 -2.26 2.02
CA LEU A 255 6.49 -2.37 2.36
C LEU A 255 6.79 -1.77 3.72
N ASN A 256 7.66 -2.44 4.47
CA ASN A 256 8.41 -1.80 5.55
C ASN A 256 9.55 -0.99 4.93
N ILE A 257 9.50 0.33 5.02
CA ILE A 257 10.51 1.23 4.44
C ILE A 257 11.25 1.93 5.58
N ARG A 258 12.59 1.90 5.52
CA ARG A 258 13.44 2.55 6.52
C ARG A 258 13.98 3.87 6.00
N GLY A 259 13.99 4.88 6.86
CA GLY A 259 14.66 6.16 6.59
C GLY A 259 16.12 5.96 6.16
N VAL A 260 16.58 6.84 5.27
CA VAL A 260 17.93 6.78 4.68
C VAL A 260 18.77 7.92 5.27
N PRO A 261 19.93 7.65 5.89
CA PRO A 261 20.75 8.73 6.43
C PRO A 261 21.14 9.73 5.35
N GLY A 262 20.88 11.02 5.58
CA GLY A 262 21.20 12.12 4.67
C GLY A 262 20.42 12.16 3.35
N SER A 263 19.34 11.40 3.20
CA SER A 263 18.49 11.41 1.99
C SER A 263 17.05 11.02 2.33
N ASP A 264 16.13 11.23 1.41
CA ASP A 264 14.75 10.82 1.62
C ASP A 264 14.59 9.31 1.40
N ALA A 265 13.57 8.70 2.03
CA ALA A 265 13.27 7.29 1.75
C ALA A 265 12.54 7.10 0.42
N ILE A 266 11.62 8.01 0.08
CA ILE A 266 10.90 8.05 -1.20
C ILE A 266 10.92 9.49 -1.72
N GLN A 267 11.33 9.66 -2.97
CA GLN A 267 11.33 10.92 -3.70
C GLN A 267 10.43 10.81 -4.93
N ILE A 268 9.54 11.78 -5.09
CA ILE A 268 8.65 11.91 -6.24
C ILE A 268 8.84 13.31 -6.82
N GLU A 269 9.59 13.42 -7.91
CA GLU A 269 10.05 14.69 -8.47
C GLU A 269 9.61 14.80 -9.93
N SER A 270 8.85 15.81 -10.35
CA SER A 270 8.45 15.93 -11.77
C SER A 270 7.70 14.68 -12.31
N ALA A 271 7.10 13.92 -11.40
CA ALA A 271 6.45 12.64 -11.70
C ALA A 271 4.95 12.70 -11.42
N THR A 272 4.15 12.02 -12.26
CA THR A 272 2.69 12.00 -12.09
C THR A 272 2.06 10.62 -11.98
N HIS A 273 0.90 10.55 -11.34
CA HIS A 273 0.11 9.32 -11.16
C HIS A 273 0.84 8.29 -10.30
N VAL A 274 1.05 8.63 -9.02
CA VAL A 274 1.74 7.78 -8.05
C VAL A 274 0.84 7.45 -6.86
N TRP A 275 0.88 6.18 -6.45
CA TRP A 275 0.13 5.69 -5.29
C TRP A 275 1.05 5.03 -4.25
N ILE A 276 1.06 5.60 -3.04
CA ILE A 276 1.81 5.11 -1.88
C ILE A 276 0.81 4.53 -0.88
N ASP A 277 0.77 3.21 -0.73
CA ASP A 277 -0.33 2.53 -0.03
C ASP A 277 0.09 1.42 0.94
N HIS A 278 -0.50 1.36 2.14
CA HIS A 278 -0.25 0.28 3.11
C HIS A 278 1.23 0.05 3.46
N ASN A 279 2.07 1.09 3.37
CA ASN A 279 3.47 0.98 3.77
C ASN A 279 3.62 1.29 5.26
N THR A 280 4.63 0.69 5.89
CA THR A 280 5.08 1.08 7.22
C THR A 280 6.45 1.72 7.09
N MET A 281 6.50 3.02 7.27
CA MET A 281 7.67 3.85 7.07
C MET A 281 8.19 4.34 8.43
N SER A 282 9.48 4.16 8.70
CA SER A 282 10.05 4.57 9.99
C SER A 282 11.55 4.79 9.94
N SER A 283 12.04 5.65 10.84
CA SER A 283 13.46 5.73 11.16
C SER A 283 13.68 5.51 12.65
N THR A 284 14.92 5.68 13.09
CA THR A 284 15.20 6.01 14.49
C THR A 284 15.03 7.51 14.72
N ILE A 285 14.74 7.92 15.95
CA ILE A 285 14.78 9.33 16.35
C ILE A 285 16.18 9.63 16.84
N GLU A 286 16.92 10.38 16.05
CA GLU A 286 18.25 10.86 16.39
C GLU A 286 18.20 12.28 16.96
N ASP A 287 19.21 12.67 17.74
CA ASP A 287 19.31 14.02 18.29
C ASP A 287 19.47 15.09 17.20
N ASN A 288 20.17 14.74 16.11
CA ASN A 288 20.25 15.58 14.92
C ASN A 288 19.00 15.37 14.05
N PRO A 289 18.11 16.38 13.91
CA PRO A 289 16.93 16.26 13.07
C PRO A 289 17.24 16.03 11.58
N ASP A 290 18.47 16.32 11.15
CA ASP A 290 18.95 16.13 9.78
C ASP A 290 19.78 14.84 9.58
N PHE A 291 19.85 13.96 10.58
CA PHE A 291 20.52 12.66 10.39
C PHE A 291 19.83 11.84 9.29
N TYR A 292 18.49 11.81 9.31
CA TYR A 292 17.66 11.43 8.18
C TYR A 292 17.10 12.69 7.52
N ASP A 293 16.79 12.62 6.22
CA ASP A 293 16.05 13.70 5.57
C ASP A 293 14.53 13.47 5.66
N GLY A 294 13.80 13.51 4.55
CA GLY A 294 12.39 13.22 4.42
C GLY A 294 12.06 11.73 4.45
N MET A 295 10.83 11.37 4.82
CA MET A 295 10.33 10.01 4.56
C MET A 295 9.70 9.91 3.17
N LEU A 296 8.95 10.93 2.77
CA LEU A 296 8.22 10.98 1.50
C LEU A 296 8.16 12.42 0.98
N ASP A 297 8.99 12.74 0.01
CA ASP A 297 9.02 14.06 -0.59
C ASP A 297 8.39 14.06 -1.99
N ILE A 298 7.54 15.06 -2.24
CA ILE A 298 6.75 15.25 -3.46
C ILE A 298 7.03 16.67 -3.96
N THR A 299 7.87 16.80 -4.97
CA THR A 299 8.50 18.07 -5.34
C THR A 299 8.49 18.27 -6.86
N HIS A 300 8.98 19.43 -7.31
CA HIS A 300 9.21 19.74 -8.71
C HIS A 300 7.98 19.46 -9.59
N ALA A 301 6.86 20.12 -9.33
CA ALA A 301 5.62 19.91 -10.09
C ALA A 301 5.11 18.46 -10.18
N ALA A 302 5.54 17.55 -9.29
CA ALA A 302 4.92 16.24 -9.15
C ALA A 302 3.40 16.37 -8.95
N ASP A 303 2.62 15.41 -9.44
CA ASP A 303 1.18 15.60 -9.54
C ASP A 303 0.37 14.31 -9.55
N TYR A 304 -0.93 14.42 -9.24
CA TYR A 304 -1.83 13.27 -9.18
C TYR A 304 -1.31 12.16 -8.25
N VAL A 305 -1.03 12.52 -7.00
CA VAL A 305 -0.48 11.59 -6.00
C VAL A 305 -1.52 11.24 -4.94
N THR A 306 -1.52 9.98 -4.51
CA THR A 306 -2.32 9.54 -3.36
C THR A 306 -1.43 8.78 -2.38
N VAL A 307 -1.55 9.13 -1.11
CA VAL A 307 -0.84 8.54 0.02
C VAL A 307 -1.91 8.02 0.97
N SER A 308 -2.09 6.70 1.03
CA SER A 308 -3.19 6.11 1.77
C SER A 308 -2.82 4.92 2.63
N TRP A 309 -3.48 4.79 3.78
CA TRP A 309 -3.33 3.62 4.65
C TRP A 309 -1.89 3.29 5.06
N ASN A 310 -0.99 4.28 5.02
CA ASN A 310 0.38 4.09 5.47
C ASN A 310 0.47 4.32 6.97
N VAL A 311 1.45 3.71 7.62
CA VAL A 311 1.92 4.18 8.92
C VAL A 311 3.27 4.85 8.72
N ILE A 312 3.41 6.11 9.14
CA ILE A 312 4.70 6.79 9.23
C ILE A 312 4.98 7.09 10.69
N ARG A 313 6.10 6.60 11.21
CA ARG A 313 6.38 6.74 12.64
C ARG A 313 7.84 6.96 12.95
N ASN A 314 8.09 7.60 14.10
CA ASN A 314 9.44 7.86 14.61
C ASN A 314 10.32 8.53 13.55
N HIS A 315 9.93 9.70 13.06
CA HIS A 315 10.69 10.42 12.05
C HIS A 315 10.59 11.94 12.25
N TRP A 316 11.65 12.67 11.92
CA TRP A 316 11.68 14.13 12.10
C TRP A 316 10.89 14.85 11.01
N LYS A 317 11.35 14.73 9.75
CA LYS A 317 10.81 15.45 8.59
C LYS A 317 9.96 14.48 7.77
N THR A 318 8.65 14.47 8.00
CA THR A 318 7.82 13.36 7.50
C THR A 318 7.59 13.37 5.99
N SER A 319 6.87 14.36 5.48
CA SER A 319 6.51 14.46 4.09
C SER A 319 6.41 15.91 3.64
N LEU A 320 7.29 16.28 2.71
CA LEU A 320 7.32 17.60 2.10
C LEU A 320 6.59 17.58 0.76
N VAL A 321 5.72 18.57 0.54
CA VAL A 321 5.07 18.80 -0.75
C VAL A 321 5.45 20.21 -1.21
N GLY A 322 6.29 20.32 -2.24
CA GLY A 322 6.90 21.58 -2.68
C GLY A 322 8.09 21.99 -1.81
N HIS A 323 9.30 21.86 -2.35
CA HIS A 323 10.54 21.89 -1.57
C HIS A 323 10.98 23.31 -1.14
N SER A 324 10.69 24.34 -1.95
CA SER A 324 11.25 25.69 -1.78
C SER A 324 10.20 26.78 -1.91
N ASP A 325 10.27 27.80 -1.05
CA ASP A 325 9.44 29.01 -1.13
C ASP A 325 9.68 29.80 -2.44
N GLY A 326 10.83 29.58 -3.09
CA GLY A 326 11.18 30.20 -4.36
C GLY A 326 10.71 29.43 -5.61
N ASN A 327 10.18 28.21 -5.46
CA ASN A 327 9.85 27.35 -6.61
C ASN A 327 8.44 27.53 -7.16
N GLY A 328 7.80 28.64 -6.80
CA GLY A 328 6.40 28.89 -7.10
C GLY A 328 6.03 28.96 -8.59
N GLY A 329 7.00 29.22 -9.47
CA GLY A 329 6.80 29.24 -10.92
C GLY A 329 6.65 27.86 -11.55
N GLU A 330 7.24 26.83 -10.95
CA GLU A 330 7.10 25.43 -11.35
C GLU A 330 5.91 24.78 -10.66
N ASP A 331 5.76 24.97 -9.34
CA ASP A 331 4.83 24.18 -8.53
C ASP A 331 3.35 24.62 -8.61
N ARG A 332 3.06 25.86 -9.04
CA ARG A 332 1.66 26.35 -9.13
C ARG A 332 0.91 25.63 -10.23
N GLY A 333 -0.26 25.07 -9.88
CA GLY A 333 -1.09 24.28 -10.79
C GLY A 333 -0.77 22.78 -10.76
N HIS A 334 0.22 22.38 -9.95
CA HIS A 334 0.64 21.00 -9.73
C HIS A 334 0.48 20.61 -8.25
N LEU A 335 1.22 19.60 -7.79
CA LEU A 335 1.25 19.14 -6.39
C LEU A 335 -0.14 18.78 -5.85
N ARG A 336 -1.00 18.19 -6.69
CA ARG A 336 -2.31 17.71 -6.25
C ARG A 336 -2.15 16.35 -5.57
N VAL A 337 -2.13 16.39 -4.24
CA VAL A 337 -1.89 15.23 -3.38
C VAL A 337 -3.09 14.93 -2.50
N THR A 338 -3.41 13.66 -2.35
CA THR A 338 -4.42 13.18 -1.37
C THR A 338 -3.73 12.38 -0.29
N TYR A 339 -4.00 12.70 0.99
CA TYR A 339 -3.60 11.92 2.14
C TYR A 339 -4.85 11.38 2.83
N HIS A 340 -5.01 10.06 2.90
CA HIS A 340 -6.12 9.50 3.68
C HIS A 340 -5.84 8.21 4.43
N HIS A 341 -6.47 8.08 5.59
CA HIS A 341 -6.36 6.88 6.42
C HIS A 341 -4.92 6.50 6.80
N ASN A 342 -4.00 7.46 6.77
CA ASN A 342 -2.65 7.24 7.23
C ASN A 342 -2.58 7.42 8.76
N TRP A 343 -1.64 6.72 9.38
CA TRP A 343 -1.27 6.92 10.76
C TRP A 343 0.10 7.60 10.85
N PHE A 344 0.12 8.81 11.38
CA PHE A 344 1.34 9.54 11.72
C PHE A 344 1.55 9.45 13.23
N ASP A 345 2.51 8.63 13.68
CA ASP A 345 2.77 8.41 15.11
C ASP A 345 4.18 8.82 15.50
N ARG A 346 4.31 9.69 16.51
CA ARG A 346 5.63 10.15 16.99
C ARG A 346 6.49 10.73 15.86
N THR A 347 5.85 11.41 14.92
CA THR A 347 6.52 12.28 13.96
C THR A 347 6.73 13.66 14.58
N PHE A 348 7.71 14.43 14.11
CA PHE A 348 7.97 15.77 14.67
C PHE A 348 7.34 16.89 13.84
N GLU A 349 7.52 16.84 12.52
CA GLU A 349 6.99 17.83 11.60
C GLU A 349 6.63 17.26 10.21
N ARG A 350 5.94 18.08 9.41
CA ARG A 350 5.67 17.88 7.98
C ARG A 350 4.77 16.68 7.67
N SER A 351 3.59 16.56 8.28
CA SER A 351 2.67 15.43 8.06
C SER A 351 1.32 15.83 7.39
N PRO A 352 1.27 16.48 6.21
CA PRO A 352 2.37 16.99 5.38
C PRO A 352 2.68 18.48 5.63
N ARG A 353 3.84 18.96 5.17
CA ARG A 353 4.11 20.40 4.93
C ARG A 353 3.96 20.67 3.44
N VAL A 354 3.07 21.58 3.07
CA VAL A 354 2.67 21.83 1.67
C VAL A 354 2.92 23.27 1.27
N ARG A 355 3.48 23.45 0.09
CA ARG A 355 3.60 24.74 -0.61
C ARG A 355 2.93 24.66 -1.98
N PHE A 356 2.28 25.76 -2.38
CA PHE A 356 1.66 26.02 -3.69
C PHE A 356 0.56 25.07 -4.20
N GLY A 357 0.55 23.80 -3.80
CA GLY A 357 -0.39 22.80 -4.29
C GLY A 357 -1.84 23.16 -3.96
N GLU A 358 -2.72 23.01 -4.95
CA GLU A 358 -4.16 23.23 -4.78
C GLU A 358 -4.98 22.32 -5.72
N THR A 359 -5.99 21.59 -5.25
CA THR A 359 -6.37 21.37 -3.83
C THR A 359 -5.63 20.16 -3.28
N VAL A 360 -4.90 20.30 -2.17
CA VAL A 360 -4.41 19.15 -1.41
C VAL A 360 -5.50 18.70 -0.44
N HIS A 361 -5.82 17.41 -0.43
CA HIS A 361 -6.91 16.86 0.36
C HIS A 361 -6.36 15.92 1.43
N VAL A 362 -6.60 16.26 2.70
CA VAL A 362 -6.10 15.52 3.86
C VAL A 362 -7.30 15.08 4.69
N PHE A 363 -7.70 13.81 4.60
CA PHE A 363 -8.91 13.33 5.28
C PHE A 363 -8.78 11.98 5.97
N ASN A 364 -9.54 11.79 7.05
CA ASN A 364 -9.54 10.54 7.85
C ASN A 364 -8.14 10.04 8.26
N ASN A 365 -7.14 10.90 8.43
CA ASN A 365 -5.85 10.50 8.96
C ASN A 365 -5.86 10.52 10.49
N TYR A 366 -5.02 9.70 11.09
CA TYR A 366 -4.80 9.68 12.53
C TYR A 366 -3.39 10.19 12.85
N TYR A 367 -3.33 11.25 13.66
CA TYR A 367 -2.10 11.85 14.15
C TYR A 367 -1.99 11.60 15.64
N SER A 368 -0.92 10.94 16.09
CA SER A 368 -0.68 10.69 17.50
C SER A 368 0.73 11.05 17.94
N ASN A 369 0.84 11.68 19.11
CA ASN A 369 2.11 11.97 19.79
C ASN A 369 3.09 12.81 18.94
N VAL A 370 2.57 13.79 18.21
CA VAL A 370 3.35 14.78 17.46
C VAL A 370 3.66 15.95 18.38
N ASN A 371 4.39 15.68 19.46
CA ASN A 371 4.58 16.59 20.58
C ASN A 371 5.96 16.46 21.24
N ASN A 372 6.95 16.04 20.46
CA ASN A 372 8.29 15.78 20.95
C ASN A 372 8.98 17.06 21.48
N ASN A 373 8.66 18.23 20.93
CA ASN A 373 9.08 19.53 21.45
C ASN A 373 8.04 20.63 21.16
N SER A 374 8.31 21.86 21.63
CA SER A 374 7.41 23.01 21.49
C SER A 374 7.16 23.46 20.05
N SER A 375 7.98 23.03 19.10
CA SER A 375 7.88 23.36 17.68
C SER A 375 7.27 22.25 16.83
N SER A 376 6.92 21.09 17.43
CA SER A 376 6.29 20.00 16.71
C SER A 376 4.93 20.41 16.11
N TYR A 377 4.63 19.95 14.90
CA TYR A 377 3.35 20.18 14.25
C TYR A 377 2.98 19.03 13.29
N ALA A 378 1.69 18.83 13.05
CA ALA A 378 1.23 17.84 12.08
C ALA A 378 1.20 18.43 10.67
N ILE A 379 0.21 19.27 10.34
CA ILE A 379 -0.03 19.76 8.97
C ILE A 379 0.47 21.20 8.83
N ALA A 380 1.00 21.59 7.67
CA ALA A 380 1.22 23.00 7.34
C ALA A 380 0.79 23.30 5.90
N SER A 381 -0.10 24.29 5.74
CA SER A 381 -0.45 24.91 4.46
C SER A 381 0.28 26.25 4.34
N LEU A 382 1.19 26.35 3.38
CA LEU A 382 2.12 27.47 3.24
C LEU A 382 2.18 27.96 1.79
N MET A 383 2.70 29.17 1.59
CA MET A 383 2.96 29.74 0.26
C MET A 383 1.75 29.67 -0.69
N ASP A 384 0.57 30.06 -0.19
CA ASP A 384 -0.71 30.00 -0.91
C ASP A 384 -1.21 28.59 -1.33
N ALA A 385 -0.63 27.51 -0.77
CA ALA A 385 -1.20 26.16 -0.90
C ALA A 385 -2.67 26.15 -0.43
N GLY A 386 -3.52 25.35 -1.06
CA GLY A 386 -4.93 25.21 -0.69
C GLY A 386 -5.24 23.82 -0.14
N LEU A 387 -5.47 23.70 1.18
CA LEU A 387 -5.72 22.42 1.85
C LEU A 387 -7.17 22.27 2.35
N LEU A 388 -7.84 21.19 1.95
CA LEU A 388 -9.02 20.70 2.64
C LEU A 388 -8.59 19.66 3.68
N VAL A 389 -8.74 19.99 4.97
CA VAL A 389 -8.38 19.11 6.09
C VAL A 389 -9.65 18.66 6.79
N GLU A 390 -10.11 17.43 6.57
CA GLU A 390 -11.40 16.98 7.09
C GLU A 390 -11.47 15.58 7.69
N GLY A 391 -12.24 15.42 8.78
CA GLY A 391 -12.42 14.11 9.40
C GLY A 391 -11.17 13.51 10.03
N ASN A 392 -10.10 14.29 10.24
CA ASN A 392 -8.86 13.79 10.83
C ASN A 392 -8.95 13.76 12.36
N VAL A 393 -8.19 12.85 12.98
CA VAL A 393 -8.09 12.71 14.44
C VAL A 393 -6.68 13.10 14.89
N PHE A 394 -6.57 14.05 15.81
CA PHE A 394 -5.32 14.53 16.39
C PHE A 394 -5.29 14.26 17.90
N GLU A 395 -4.41 13.39 18.36
CA GLU A 395 -4.22 13.06 19.78
C GLU A 395 -2.80 13.37 20.25
N ASN A 396 -2.66 14.24 21.25
CA ASN A 396 -1.36 14.67 21.77
C ASN A 396 -0.47 15.30 20.67
N VAL A 397 -1.01 16.27 19.95
CA VAL A 397 -0.32 16.97 18.86
C VAL A 397 -0.04 18.42 19.27
N GLN A 398 1.22 18.85 19.29
CA GLN A 398 1.60 20.17 19.76
C GLN A 398 0.92 21.31 18.96
N GLN A 399 0.92 21.21 17.64
CA GLN A 399 0.14 22.07 16.73
C GLN A 399 -0.49 21.19 15.64
N ALA A 400 -1.82 21.20 15.51
CA ALA A 400 -2.49 20.36 14.50
C ALA A 400 -2.27 20.89 13.09
N CYS A 401 -2.45 22.19 12.85
CA CYS A 401 -2.25 22.79 11.53
C CYS A 401 -1.68 24.21 11.61
N TRP A 402 -0.66 24.50 10.80
CA TRP A 402 -0.26 25.87 10.45
C TRP A 402 -0.92 26.33 9.15
N SER A 403 -1.39 27.58 9.10
CA SER A 403 -1.91 28.18 7.87
C SER A 403 -1.86 29.70 7.92
N ALA A 404 -2.72 30.35 8.71
CA ALA A 404 -2.92 31.80 8.68
C ALA A 404 -1.68 32.59 9.12
N SER A 405 -0.87 32.02 10.02
CA SER A 405 0.36 32.65 10.49
C SER A 405 1.58 32.39 9.60
N GLY A 406 1.48 31.48 8.62
CA GLY A 406 2.67 30.87 8.01
C GLY A 406 3.42 29.98 9.00
N TYR A 407 4.62 29.55 8.63
CA TYR A 407 5.52 28.78 9.50
C TYR A 407 6.98 28.99 9.09
N ALA A 408 7.84 29.28 10.06
CA ALA A 408 9.22 29.70 9.83
C ALA A 408 9.24 30.88 8.84
N ASP A 409 10.05 30.80 7.78
CA ASP A 409 10.16 31.84 6.75
C ASP A 409 9.09 31.73 5.65
N SER A 410 8.25 30.69 5.68
CA SER A 410 7.24 30.47 4.65
C SER A 410 5.96 31.25 4.94
N ASP A 411 5.52 32.03 3.95
CA ASP A 411 4.28 32.81 4.00
C ASP A 411 3.03 31.92 4.22
N PRO A 412 1.92 32.50 4.71
CA PRO A 412 0.65 31.80 4.89
C PRO A 412 0.15 31.05 3.64
N GLY A 413 -0.44 29.87 3.87
CA GLY A 413 -1.30 29.18 2.91
C GLY A 413 -2.78 29.33 3.24
N ARG A 414 -3.64 28.65 2.48
CA ARG A 414 -5.08 28.54 2.66
C ARG A 414 -5.45 27.15 3.20
N LEU A 415 -6.34 27.10 4.18
CA LEU A 415 -6.77 25.85 4.81
C LEU A 415 -8.22 25.96 5.25
N VAL A 416 -9.04 24.99 4.81
CA VAL A 416 -10.40 24.77 5.29
C VAL A 416 -10.41 23.50 6.15
N ALA A 417 -10.77 23.64 7.43
CA ALA A 417 -10.88 22.53 8.36
C ALA A 417 -12.36 22.12 8.54
N ARG A 418 -12.67 20.82 8.48
CA ARG A 418 -14.04 20.30 8.69
C ARG A 418 -14.04 19.03 9.53
N ASN A 419 -14.91 18.94 10.54
CA ASN A 419 -15.13 17.69 11.28
C ASN A 419 -13.85 17.00 11.81
N ASN A 420 -12.82 17.76 12.18
CA ASN A 420 -11.61 17.19 12.79
C ASN A 420 -11.80 17.02 14.29
N SER A 421 -11.24 15.95 14.87
CA SER A 421 -11.24 15.71 16.31
C SER A 421 -9.87 16.03 16.89
N LEU A 422 -9.83 16.89 17.91
CA LEU A 422 -8.59 17.31 18.58
C LEU A 422 -8.70 16.96 20.06
N THR A 423 -7.83 16.07 20.54
CA THR A 423 -7.72 15.68 21.95
C THR A 423 -6.31 15.94 22.44
N ASN A 424 -6.15 16.78 23.48
CA ASN A 424 -4.84 17.23 23.99
C ASN A 424 -3.94 17.78 22.87
N SER A 425 -4.53 18.50 21.92
CA SER A 425 -3.84 18.96 20.74
C SER A 425 -3.97 20.48 20.57
N GLY A 426 -2.93 21.12 20.05
CA GLY A 426 -2.96 22.51 19.62
C GLY A 426 -3.90 22.72 18.43
N PRO A 427 -4.19 23.99 18.08
CA PRO A 427 -5.21 24.32 17.11
C PRO A 427 -4.85 23.86 15.68
N CYS A 428 -5.87 23.79 14.84
CA CYS A 428 -5.73 23.72 13.40
C CYS A 428 -6.11 25.10 12.83
N GLU A 429 -5.12 25.88 12.41
CA GLU A 429 -5.36 27.18 11.81
C GLU A 429 -6.07 27.05 10.47
N THR A 430 -7.03 27.94 10.22
CA THR A 430 -7.75 28.05 8.95
C THR A 430 -7.50 29.39 8.31
N ASN A 431 -7.47 29.42 6.98
CA ASN A 431 -7.31 30.66 6.23
C ASN A 431 -7.93 30.56 4.83
N GLY A 432 -8.59 31.63 4.38
CA GLY A 432 -9.10 31.76 3.02
C GLY A 432 -10.12 30.69 2.61
N THR A 433 -10.11 30.36 1.32
CA THR A 433 -10.95 29.31 0.72
C THR A 433 -10.08 28.36 -0.08
N VAL A 434 -10.58 27.15 -0.34
CA VAL A 434 -9.86 26.10 -1.07
C VAL A 434 -10.77 25.58 -2.17
N ALA A 435 -10.23 25.28 -3.35
CA ALA A 435 -11.01 24.71 -4.44
C ALA A 435 -11.66 23.36 -4.04
N ALA A 436 -12.72 23.00 -4.76
CA ALA A 436 -13.45 21.76 -4.48
C ALA A 436 -12.64 20.53 -4.91
N VAL A 437 -12.77 19.45 -4.14
CA VAL A 437 -12.23 18.13 -4.50
C VAL A 437 -13.04 17.56 -5.67
N PRO A 438 -12.41 17.19 -6.81
CA PRO A 438 -13.15 16.84 -8.03
C PRO A 438 -13.57 15.36 -8.12
N TYR A 439 -13.06 14.50 -7.24
CA TYR A 439 -13.32 13.07 -7.26
C TYR A 439 -14.37 12.65 -6.24
N GLY A 440 -15.03 11.52 -6.49
CA GLY A 440 -15.93 10.90 -5.53
C GLY A 440 -15.16 10.30 -4.35
N TYR A 441 -15.60 10.59 -3.13
CA TYR A 441 -15.11 9.99 -1.90
C TYR A 441 -16.23 9.99 -0.85
N THR A 442 -16.04 9.20 0.21
CA THR A 442 -16.88 9.26 1.41
C THR A 442 -15.95 9.40 2.59
N ALA A 443 -16.04 10.53 3.30
CA ALA A 443 -15.34 10.69 4.57
C ALA A 443 -15.98 9.78 5.62
N ASP A 444 -15.14 9.22 6.50
CA ASP A 444 -15.63 8.35 7.56
C ASP A 444 -16.20 9.22 8.67
N ASN A 445 -16.97 8.60 9.56
CA ASN A 445 -17.24 9.25 10.82
C ASN A 445 -15.93 9.47 11.58
N VAL A 446 -15.60 10.71 11.93
CA VAL A 446 -14.35 11.04 12.64
C VAL A 446 -14.16 10.21 13.93
N GLY A 447 -15.25 9.80 14.59
CA GLY A 447 -15.20 8.95 15.78
C GLY A 447 -14.72 7.51 15.53
N THR A 448 -14.76 7.02 14.28
CA THR A 448 -14.29 5.68 13.90
C THR A 448 -12.88 5.69 13.29
N VAL A 449 -12.40 6.85 12.82
CA VAL A 449 -11.14 6.99 12.07
C VAL A 449 -9.95 6.38 12.82
N LYS A 450 -9.76 6.68 14.10
CA LYS A 450 -8.66 6.10 14.89
C LYS A 450 -8.70 4.56 14.89
N ALA A 451 -9.88 3.97 15.10
CA ALA A 451 -10.03 2.52 15.13
C ALA A 451 -9.77 1.89 13.74
N SER A 452 -10.33 2.48 12.69
CA SER A 452 -10.11 2.04 11.31
C SER A 452 -8.63 2.11 10.93
N VAL A 453 -8.00 3.26 11.15
CA VAL A 453 -6.59 3.50 10.78
C VAL A 453 -5.64 2.62 11.58
N THR A 454 -5.79 2.52 12.91
CA THR A 454 -4.90 1.67 13.72
C THR A 454 -5.04 0.17 13.41
N THR A 455 -6.18 -0.26 12.87
CA THR A 455 -6.40 -1.65 12.47
C THR A 455 -5.90 -1.94 11.07
N GLY A 456 -6.17 -1.02 10.13
CA GLY A 456 -6.00 -1.26 8.70
C GLY A 456 -4.76 -0.62 8.08
N ALA A 457 -4.12 0.36 8.70
CA ALA A 457 -2.95 1.01 8.10
C ALA A 457 -1.66 0.20 8.29
N GLY A 458 -0.78 0.30 7.30
CA GLY A 458 0.57 -0.25 7.33
C GLY A 458 0.72 -1.62 6.67
N THR A 459 1.92 -2.16 6.80
CA THR A 459 2.32 -3.39 6.12
C THR A 459 1.67 -4.61 6.76
N GLY A 460 1.30 -5.59 5.94
CA GLY A 460 0.57 -6.80 6.34
C GLY A 460 -0.93 -6.60 6.49
N LYS A 461 -1.48 -5.49 5.98
CA LYS A 461 -2.90 -5.11 6.11
C LYS A 461 -3.66 -4.94 4.79
N LEU A 462 -3.02 -5.39 3.70
CA LEU A 462 -3.63 -5.45 2.37
C LEU A 462 -4.76 -6.46 2.24
#